data_AF-A0A937X3N3-F1
#
_entry.id   AF-A0A937X3N3-F1
#
_cell.length_a   1.000
_cell.length_b   1.000
_cell.length_c   1.000
_cell.angle_alpha   90.00
_cell.angle_beta   90.00
_cell.angle_gamma   90.00
#
_symmetry.space_group_name_H-M   'P 1'
#
loop_
_entity.id
_entity.type
_entity.pdbx_description
1 polymer ?
#
loop_
_entity_poly.entity_id
_entity_poly.type
_entity_poly.pdbx_seq_one_letter_code
_entity_poly.pdbx_strand_id
1 'polypeptide(L)'
;FPGEQLDNDYSGNVVDICPVGALTSRDFRFKKRVWFLSATPSICIGCSRGCNVLVDQADRVVYRYRPRYNAAINEWWLCDRGRMTYGTINENRLTVPRVAGSDTSFAIALAQVATALDGGSTGILVGPEASLEDMFIARRLAEHLGAPIWGLSFRSPGKEDDFLMKADLSPNRKGLELLGISQQEEAFRKALPELKTLVTVQVDLPDSRAGSGSEGSAPPVDESPSAAGISAHFGGHIIVLATHDSQQAEKAAIALPLAMHAERFGTYAQFEGRIQKVVPAFEPAGDALPASQLLTLLGRQLGANLPGDIEAIWAEMGRELGLAGMSFHGIPAEGVLARSGEAAVVPGAAR
;
A
#
# COMPACT_ATOMS: atom_id res chain seq x y z
N PHE A 1 -5.36 -34.72 -15.09
CA PHE A 1 -5.27 -36.18 -15.25
C PHE A 1 -3.80 -36.63 -15.13
N PRO A 2 -3.45 -37.92 -14.94
CA PRO A 2 -2.06 -38.35 -14.96
C PRO A 2 -1.34 -37.86 -16.22
N GLY A 3 -0.23 -37.13 -16.07
CA GLY A 3 0.50 -36.50 -17.18
C GLY A 3 0.11 -35.05 -17.49
N GLU A 4 -0.94 -34.51 -16.88
CA GLU A 4 -1.34 -33.11 -17.05
C GLU A 4 -0.91 -32.26 -15.85
N GLN A 5 -0.50 -31.02 -16.13
CA GLN A 5 -0.20 -30.03 -15.11
C GLN A 5 -1.50 -29.45 -14.52
N LEU A 6 -1.56 -29.32 -13.20
CA LEU A 6 -2.60 -28.53 -12.54
C LEU A 6 -2.27 -27.05 -12.75
N ASP A 7 -2.72 -26.50 -13.88
CA ASP A 7 -2.39 -25.14 -14.32
C ASP A 7 -3.66 -24.28 -14.33
N ASN A 8 -3.90 -23.56 -13.24
CA ASN A 8 -4.97 -22.57 -13.10
C ASN A 8 -4.63 -21.57 -12.01
N ASP A 9 -5.30 -20.41 -12.01
CA ASP A 9 -5.00 -19.28 -11.10
C ASP A 9 -5.35 -19.54 -9.62
N TYR A 10 -5.85 -20.71 -9.25
CA TYR A 10 -6.26 -21.09 -7.90
C TYR A 10 -5.66 -22.44 -7.47
N SER A 11 -4.66 -22.95 -8.20
CA SER A 11 -4.06 -24.26 -7.97
C SER A 11 -3.45 -24.38 -6.56
N GLY A 12 -2.93 -23.28 -6.00
CA GLY A 12 -2.35 -23.23 -4.68
C GLY A 12 -3.32 -23.53 -3.54
N ASN A 13 -4.63 -23.37 -3.75
CA ASN A 13 -5.64 -23.71 -2.72
C ASN A 13 -5.71 -25.21 -2.44
N VAL A 14 -5.27 -26.05 -3.38
CA VAL A 14 -5.18 -27.50 -3.17
C VAL A 14 -4.19 -27.84 -2.06
N VAL A 15 -3.15 -27.02 -1.85
CA VAL A 15 -2.22 -27.15 -0.72
C VAL A 15 -2.94 -26.90 0.61
N ASP A 16 -3.86 -25.94 0.66
CA ASP A 16 -4.61 -25.59 1.87
C ASP A 16 -5.69 -26.65 2.18
N ILE A 17 -6.25 -27.30 1.15
CA ILE A 17 -7.28 -28.35 1.28
C ILE A 17 -6.66 -29.68 1.72
N CYS A 18 -5.42 -29.98 1.32
CA CYS A 18 -4.81 -31.29 1.54
C CYS A 18 -4.54 -31.56 3.04
N PRO A 19 -5.22 -32.53 3.68
CA PRO A 19 -5.11 -32.74 5.12
C PRO A 19 -3.83 -33.48 5.54
N VAL A 20 -3.15 -34.13 4.59
CA VAL A 20 -2.04 -35.08 4.86
C VAL A 20 -0.67 -34.56 4.43
N GLY A 21 -0.59 -33.37 3.82
CA GLY A 21 0.68 -32.84 3.31
C GLY A 21 1.24 -33.60 2.10
N ALA A 22 0.40 -34.34 1.37
CA ALA A 22 0.77 -34.94 0.09
C ALA A 22 0.96 -33.86 -0.99
N LEU A 23 0.20 -32.76 -0.88
CA LEU A 23 0.27 -31.61 -1.76
C LEU A 23 0.81 -30.43 -0.95
N THR A 24 2.02 -30.00 -1.27
CA THR A 24 2.74 -28.95 -0.55
C THR A 24 3.15 -27.84 -1.50
N SER A 25 3.09 -26.59 -1.05
CA SER A 25 3.64 -25.46 -1.81
C SER A 25 5.14 -25.65 -2.02
N ARG A 26 5.57 -25.70 -3.28
CA ARG A 26 7.01 -25.76 -3.65
C ARG A 26 7.77 -24.56 -3.10
N ASP A 27 7.13 -23.40 -3.07
CA ASP A 27 7.70 -22.17 -2.58
C ASP A 27 7.93 -22.20 -1.05
N PHE A 28 7.08 -22.86 -0.26
CA PHE A 28 7.27 -22.92 1.20
C PHE A 28 8.04 -24.17 1.67
N ARG A 29 7.95 -25.28 0.92
CA ARG A 29 8.46 -26.59 1.34
C ARG A 29 9.93 -26.50 1.72
N PHE A 30 10.24 -26.98 2.93
CA PHE A 30 11.58 -27.01 3.54
C PHE A 30 12.19 -25.65 3.94
N LYS A 31 11.51 -24.51 3.73
CA LYS A 31 12.00 -23.20 4.20
C LYS A 31 11.88 -23.00 5.72
N LYS A 32 10.77 -23.44 6.33
CA LYS A 32 10.53 -23.35 7.79
C LYS A 32 9.57 -24.45 8.24
N ARG A 33 9.59 -24.78 9.54
CA ARG A 33 8.56 -25.64 10.17
C ARG A 33 7.43 -24.78 10.74
N VAL A 34 6.20 -25.28 10.65
CA VAL A 34 4.99 -24.53 10.99
C VAL A 34 4.93 -24.08 12.46
N TRP A 35 5.49 -24.85 13.40
CA TRP A 35 5.51 -24.50 14.83
C TRP A 35 6.50 -23.39 15.18
N PHE A 36 7.36 -22.96 14.24
CA PHE A 36 8.20 -21.77 14.42
C PHE A 36 7.56 -20.51 13.82
N LEU A 37 6.43 -20.64 13.13
CA LEU A 37 5.77 -19.51 12.47
C LEU A 37 4.73 -18.88 13.40
N SER A 38 4.71 -17.56 13.43
CA SER A 38 3.57 -16.78 13.92
C SER A 38 2.65 -16.45 12.76
N ALA A 39 1.34 -16.57 12.96
CA ALA A 39 0.33 -16.30 11.95
C ALA A 39 -0.43 -15.02 12.31
N THR A 40 -0.25 -13.96 11.52
CA THR A 40 -0.89 -12.66 11.77
C THR A 40 -2.04 -12.43 10.78
N PRO A 41 -3.27 -12.12 11.23
CA PRO A 41 -4.35 -11.72 10.35
C PRO A 41 -4.01 -10.45 9.56
N SER A 42 -4.19 -10.49 8.24
CA SER A 42 -3.95 -9.36 7.34
C SER A 42 -4.80 -9.50 6.06
N ILE A 43 -4.47 -8.72 5.05
CA ILE A 43 -5.07 -8.77 3.71
C ILE A 43 -3.99 -8.95 2.63
N CYS A 44 -4.40 -9.47 1.49
CA CYS A 44 -3.61 -9.47 0.26
C CYS A 44 -3.68 -8.10 -0.42
N ILE A 45 -2.52 -7.51 -0.72
CA ILE A 45 -2.40 -6.22 -1.41
C ILE A 45 -2.20 -6.35 -2.93
N GLY A 46 -2.41 -7.54 -3.50
CA GLY A 46 -2.12 -7.85 -4.89
C GLY A 46 -3.13 -7.31 -5.91
N CYS A 47 -4.35 -6.96 -5.49
CA CYS A 47 -5.36 -6.28 -6.30
C CYS A 47 -6.44 -5.65 -5.42
N SER A 48 -7.38 -4.94 -6.03
CA SER A 48 -8.45 -4.21 -5.35
C SER A 48 -9.48 -5.10 -4.63
N ARG A 49 -9.40 -6.43 -4.71
CA ARG A 49 -10.28 -7.36 -3.99
C ARG A 49 -10.06 -7.36 -2.47
N GLY A 50 -8.81 -7.23 -2.03
CA GLY A 50 -8.47 -7.29 -0.60
C GLY A 50 -8.80 -8.63 0.08
N CYS A 51 -8.45 -9.77 -0.53
CA CYS A 51 -8.68 -11.10 0.08
C CYS A 51 -8.01 -11.20 1.46
N ASN A 52 -8.67 -11.86 2.42
CA ASN A 52 -8.11 -12.02 3.76
C ASN A 52 -7.08 -13.14 3.80
N VAL A 53 -5.97 -12.86 4.47
CA VAL A 53 -4.85 -13.79 4.59
C VAL A 53 -4.35 -13.90 6.03
N LEU A 54 -3.64 -14.99 6.30
CA LEU A 54 -2.73 -15.11 7.43
C LEU A 54 -1.31 -14.95 6.88
N VAL A 55 -0.59 -13.99 7.44
CA VAL A 55 0.84 -13.78 7.19
C VAL A 55 1.60 -14.71 8.12
N ASP A 56 2.11 -15.81 7.57
CA ASP A 56 2.96 -16.73 8.33
C ASP A 56 4.41 -16.23 8.28
N GLN A 57 4.95 -15.82 9.42
CA GLN A 57 6.28 -15.20 9.53
C GLN A 57 7.10 -15.78 10.68
N ALA A 58 8.42 -15.70 10.56
CA ALA A 58 9.37 -15.89 11.65
C ALA A 58 10.63 -15.07 11.38
N ASP A 59 11.30 -14.62 12.44
CA ASP A 59 12.58 -13.89 12.34
C ASP A 59 12.51 -12.67 11.40
N ARG A 60 11.35 -11.98 11.38
CA ARG A 60 11.05 -10.83 10.50
C ARG A 60 11.04 -11.17 9.00
N VAL A 61 10.91 -12.45 8.67
CA VAL A 61 10.76 -12.95 7.29
C VAL A 61 9.36 -13.52 7.12
N VAL A 62 8.65 -13.06 6.09
CA VAL A 62 7.37 -13.67 5.70
C VAL A 62 7.65 -14.87 4.83
N TYR A 63 7.07 -16.02 5.17
CA TYR A 63 7.30 -17.28 4.46
C TYR A 63 6.18 -17.67 3.50
N ARG A 64 4.95 -17.22 3.76
CA ARG A 64 3.79 -17.45 2.89
C ARG A 64 2.58 -16.65 3.34
N TYR A 65 1.63 -16.51 2.41
CA TYR A 65 0.24 -16.26 2.74
C TYR A 65 -0.59 -17.53 2.72
N ARG A 66 -1.46 -17.66 3.71
CA ARG A 66 -2.58 -18.62 3.70
C ARG A 66 -3.90 -17.86 3.63
N PRO A 67 -4.94 -18.38 2.97
CA PRO A 67 -6.25 -17.78 3.02
C PRO A 67 -6.78 -17.74 4.47
N ARG A 68 -7.46 -16.65 4.82
CA ARG A 68 -8.23 -16.50 6.05
C ARG A 68 -9.70 -16.34 5.68
N TYR A 69 -10.58 -17.03 6.40
CA TYR A 69 -12.01 -16.98 6.13
C TYR A 69 -12.57 -15.57 6.21
N ASN A 70 -13.26 -15.15 5.15
CA ASN A 70 -14.17 -14.01 5.16
C ASN A 70 -15.32 -14.26 4.18
N ALA A 71 -16.51 -14.49 4.72
CA ALA A 71 -17.73 -14.79 3.95
C ALA A 71 -18.12 -13.70 2.95
N ALA A 72 -17.70 -12.45 3.18
CA ALA A 72 -18.05 -11.32 2.33
C ALA A 72 -17.05 -11.06 1.20
N ILE A 73 -15.91 -11.75 1.16
CA ILE A 73 -14.84 -11.44 0.19
C ILE A 73 -14.31 -12.69 -0.51
N ASN A 74 -13.69 -13.60 0.23
CA ASN A 74 -12.89 -14.67 -0.34
C ASN A 74 -13.19 -16.06 0.21
N GLU A 75 -14.10 -16.17 1.18
CA GLU A 75 -14.33 -17.41 1.92
C GLU A 75 -12.99 -18.02 2.31
N TRP A 76 -12.68 -19.25 1.86
CA TRP A 76 -11.40 -19.93 2.12
C TRP A 76 -10.40 -19.87 0.98
N TRP A 77 -10.66 -19.08 -0.05
CA TRP A 77 -9.90 -19.10 -1.30
C TRP A 77 -8.94 -17.91 -1.41
N LEU A 78 -7.85 -18.12 -2.16
CA LEU A 78 -6.88 -17.10 -2.53
C LEU A 78 -6.30 -17.44 -3.90
N CYS A 79 -6.29 -16.49 -4.83
CA CYS A 79 -5.64 -16.68 -6.13
C CYS A 79 -4.12 -16.82 -5.97
N ASP A 80 -3.49 -17.55 -6.89
CA ASP A 80 -2.06 -17.85 -6.85
C ASP A 80 -1.21 -16.58 -7.00
N ARG A 81 -1.64 -15.62 -7.82
CA ARG A 81 -1.03 -14.26 -7.89
C ARG A 81 -1.01 -13.61 -6.51
N GLY A 82 -2.15 -13.60 -5.81
CA GLY A 82 -2.27 -13.01 -4.48
C GLY A 82 -1.38 -13.72 -3.46
N ARG A 83 -1.32 -15.06 -3.54
CA ARG A 83 -0.51 -15.90 -2.67
C ARG A 83 0.98 -15.62 -2.76
N MET A 84 1.48 -15.21 -3.94
CA MET A 84 2.91 -14.93 -4.16
C MET A 84 3.30 -13.49 -3.82
N THR A 85 2.35 -12.57 -3.59
CA THR A 85 2.66 -11.16 -3.32
C THR A 85 3.41 -10.91 -2.02
N TYR A 86 3.51 -11.89 -1.11
CA TYR A 86 4.25 -11.74 0.14
C TYR A 86 5.76 -11.54 -0.09
N GLY A 87 6.31 -12.01 -1.21
CA GLY A 87 7.75 -11.95 -1.49
C GLY A 87 8.30 -10.52 -1.44
N THR A 88 7.51 -9.55 -1.91
CA THR A 88 7.87 -8.13 -1.90
C THR A 88 8.14 -7.58 -0.49
N ILE A 89 7.55 -8.16 0.55
CA ILE A 89 7.80 -7.72 1.94
C ILE A 89 9.27 -7.94 2.32
N ASN A 90 9.89 -9.01 1.79
CA ASN A 90 11.23 -9.44 2.17
C ASN A 90 12.32 -8.85 1.26
N GLU A 91 11.96 -8.36 0.07
CA GLU A 91 12.91 -8.08 -1.01
C GLU A 91 13.02 -6.58 -1.29
N ASN A 92 14.23 -6.14 -1.69
CA ASN A 92 14.52 -4.79 -2.18
C ASN A 92 13.94 -3.64 -1.32
N ARG A 93 14.03 -3.75 0.01
CA ARG A 93 13.44 -2.78 0.95
C ARG A 93 14.32 -1.55 1.11
N LEU A 94 13.72 -0.36 1.05
CA LEU A 94 14.36 0.88 1.48
C LEU A 94 14.31 0.93 3.02
N THR A 95 15.46 0.87 3.67
CA THR A 95 15.56 0.77 5.14
C THR A 95 16.28 1.93 5.80
N VAL A 96 17.04 2.71 5.03
CA VAL A 96 17.81 3.88 5.49
C VAL A 96 17.44 5.08 4.63
N PRO A 97 17.22 6.27 5.23
CA PRO A 97 17.02 7.52 4.50
C PRO A 97 18.19 7.84 3.58
N ARG A 98 17.91 8.45 2.43
CA ARG A 98 18.94 8.95 1.51
C ARG A 98 18.72 10.40 1.16
N VAL A 99 19.82 11.13 0.99
CA VAL A 99 19.85 12.48 0.42
C VAL A 99 20.85 12.45 -0.73
N ALA A 100 20.40 12.86 -1.92
CA ALA A 100 21.19 12.79 -3.15
C ALA A 100 21.88 11.42 -3.36
N GLY A 101 21.13 10.35 -3.13
CA GLY A 101 21.60 8.96 -3.28
C GLY A 101 22.52 8.43 -2.17
N SER A 102 22.89 9.24 -1.17
CA SER A 102 23.74 8.80 -0.05
C SER A 102 22.94 8.58 1.22
N ASP A 103 23.20 7.46 1.91
CA ASP A 103 22.58 7.13 3.19
C ASP A 103 22.83 8.24 4.23
N THR A 104 21.80 8.56 5.02
CA THR A 104 21.86 9.60 6.04
C THR A 104 20.96 9.27 7.23
N SER A 105 21.02 10.07 8.30
CA SER A 105 20.13 9.89 9.44
C SER A 105 18.71 10.40 9.15
N PHE A 106 17.73 9.74 9.76
CA PHE A 106 16.33 10.15 9.66
C PHE A 106 16.10 11.63 10.02
N ALA A 107 16.77 12.12 11.07
CA ALA A 107 16.65 13.50 11.51
C ALA A 107 17.14 14.50 10.45
N ILE A 108 18.27 14.22 9.79
CA ILE A 108 18.82 15.07 8.72
C ILE A 108 17.89 15.06 7.51
N ALA A 109 17.47 13.88 7.05
CA ALA A 109 16.59 13.76 5.90
C ALA A 109 15.24 14.47 6.14
N LEU A 110 14.61 14.26 7.30
CA LEU A 110 13.34 14.90 7.65
C LEU A 110 13.45 16.43 7.66
N ALA A 111 14.51 16.99 8.24
CA ALA A 111 14.74 18.43 8.26
C ALA A 111 14.94 19.03 6.86
N GLN A 112 15.61 18.29 5.96
CA GLN A 112 15.75 18.71 4.57
C GLN A 112 14.43 18.65 3.81
N VAL A 113 13.59 17.65 4.08
CA VAL A 113 12.22 17.61 3.52
C VAL A 113 11.44 18.83 4.00
N ALA A 114 11.41 19.12 5.31
CA ALA A 114 10.71 20.29 5.83
C ALA A 114 11.20 21.59 5.18
N THR A 115 12.51 21.76 5.01
CA THR A 115 13.09 22.93 4.31
C THR A 115 12.66 23.01 2.85
N ALA A 116 12.57 21.89 2.14
CA ALA A 116 12.14 21.86 0.73
C ALA A 116 10.64 22.14 0.54
N LEU A 117 9.83 21.96 1.58
CA LEU A 117 8.39 22.22 1.57
C LEU A 117 8.02 23.63 2.06
N ASP A 118 8.91 24.31 2.78
CA ASP A 118 8.66 25.65 3.29
C ASP A 118 8.69 26.71 2.17
N GLY A 119 7.54 27.35 1.91
CA GLY A 119 7.40 28.44 0.92
C GLY A 119 7.53 28.05 -0.57
N GLY A 120 7.58 26.75 -0.89
CA GLY A 120 7.73 26.22 -2.25
C GLY A 120 6.42 25.86 -2.95
N SER A 121 6.40 25.91 -4.29
CA SER A 121 5.33 25.31 -5.11
C SER A 121 5.44 23.79 -5.02
N THR A 122 4.66 23.19 -4.12
CA THR A 122 4.70 21.76 -3.80
C THR A 122 3.48 21.06 -4.38
N GLY A 123 3.66 19.85 -4.91
CA GLY A 123 2.56 18.91 -5.14
C GLY A 123 2.78 17.60 -4.40
N ILE A 124 1.69 16.92 -4.03
CA ILE A 124 1.73 15.60 -3.40
C ILE A 124 1.07 14.56 -4.31
N LEU A 125 1.75 13.46 -4.56
CA LEU A 125 1.23 12.31 -5.31
C LEU A 125 1.21 11.08 -4.40
N VAL A 126 0.04 10.51 -4.17
CA VAL A 126 -0.14 9.34 -3.30
C VAL A 126 -0.58 8.13 -4.11
N GLY A 127 0.06 6.99 -3.88
CA GLY A 127 -0.30 5.71 -4.49
C GLY A 127 -1.48 5.05 -3.79
N PRO A 128 -2.39 4.37 -4.54
CA PRO A 128 -3.42 3.51 -3.97
C PRO A 128 -2.89 2.21 -3.32
N GLU A 129 -1.57 2.10 -3.12
CA GLU A 129 -0.88 1.13 -2.29
C GLU A 129 -0.81 1.56 -0.82
N ALA A 130 -0.95 2.88 -0.57
CA ALA A 130 -1.01 3.48 0.75
C ALA A 130 -2.25 3.06 1.52
N SER A 131 -2.18 3.09 2.86
CA SER A 131 -3.35 2.87 3.70
C SER A 131 -4.26 4.10 3.69
N LEU A 132 -5.50 3.96 4.16
CA LEU A 132 -6.42 5.11 4.28
C LEU A 132 -5.85 6.19 5.21
N GLU A 133 -5.17 5.79 6.29
CA GLU A 133 -4.53 6.70 7.23
C GLU A 133 -3.40 7.49 6.58
N ASP A 134 -2.56 6.82 5.78
CA ASP A 134 -1.48 7.45 5.02
C ASP A 134 -2.04 8.48 4.02
N MET A 135 -3.07 8.11 3.26
CA MET A 135 -3.76 8.99 2.31
C MET A 135 -4.43 10.18 3.00
N PHE A 136 -5.09 9.93 4.13
CA PHE A 136 -5.78 10.95 4.92
C PHE A 136 -4.78 11.99 5.44
N ILE A 137 -3.68 11.54 6.05
CA ILE A 137 -2.65 12.46 6.56
C ILE A 137 -1.94 13.19 5.42
N ALA A 138 -1.68 12.55 4.28
CA ALA A 138 -1.13 13.22 3.11
C ALA A 138 -2.05 14.32 2.59
N ARG A 139 -3.37 14.09 2.53
CA ARG A 139 -4.36 15.12 2.17
C ARG A 139 -4.37 16.28 3.16
N ARG A 140 -4.36 15.99 4.47
CA ARG A 140 -4.34 17.01 5.53
C ARG A 140 -3.07 17.85 5.51
N LEU A 141 -1.92 17.24 5.20
CA LEU A 141 -0.67 17.96 4.99
C LEU A 141 -0.74 18.84 3.73
N ALA A 142 -1.29 18.33 2.62
CA ALA A 142 -1.48 19.11 1.40
C ALA A 142 -2.36 20.35 1.65
N GLU A 143 -3.46 20.19 2.40
CA GLU A 143 -4.34 21.29 2.82
C GLU A 143 -3.60 22.35 3.64
N HIS A 144 -2.77 21.94 4.61
CA HIS A 144 -1.96 22.87 5.40
C HIS A 144 -0.95 23.65 4.55
N LEU A 145 -0.35 22.98 3.56
CA LEU A 145 0.61 23.61 2.65
C LEU A 145 -0.04 24.43 1.53
N GLY A 146 -1.36 24.35 1.36
CA GLY A 146 -2.04 24.89 0.18
C GLY A 146 -1.59 24.21 -1.12
N ALA A 147 -1.11 22.97 -1.03
CA ALA A 147 -0.57 22.20 -2.14
C ALA A 147 -1.67 21.34 -2.81
N PRO A 148 -1.66 21.19 -4.14
CA PRO A 148 -2.49 20.18 -4.80
C PRO A 148 -2.04 18.76 -4.43
N ILE A 149 -3.02 17.85 -4.36
CA ILE A 149 -2.82 16.42 -4.12
C ILE A 149 -3.53 15.59 -5.18
N TRP A 150 -2.85 14.55 -5.65
CA TRP A 150 -3.41 13.56 -6.59
C TRP A 150 -3.18 12.14 -6.08
N GLY A 151 -4.13 11.27 -6.41
CA GLY A 151 -4.08 9.84 -6.13
C GLY A 151 -4.03 9.06 -7.43
N LEU A 152 -2.85 8.59 -7.84
CA LEU A 152 -2.68 7.88 -9.12
C LEU A 152 -1.95 6.57 -8.91
N SER A 153 -2.24 5.60 -9.78
CA SER A 153 -1.44 4.40 -9.95
C SER A 153 -1.17 4.21 -11.42
N PHE A 154 0.06 3.86 -11.73
CA PHE A 154 0.56 3.63 -13.08
C PHE A 154 0.71 2.14 -13.38
N ARG A 155 0.10 1.27 -12.55
CA ARG A 155 0.13 -0.17 -12.76
C ARG A 155 -0.80 -0.55 -13.90
N SER A 156 -0.30 -1.37 -14.82
CA SER A 156 -1.10 -1.96 -15.88
C SER A 156 -2.22 -2.82 -15.29
N PRO A 157 -3.42 -2.81 -15.90
CA PRO A 157 -4.48 -3.72 -15.51
C PRO A 157 -3.99 -5.18 -15.59
N GLY A 158 -4.28 -5.96 -14.56
CA GLY A 158 -4.03 -7.40 -14.56
C GLY A 158 -5.22 -8.20 -15.09
N LYS A 159 -5.14 -9.52 -14.92
CA LYS A 159 -6.25 -10.43 -15.19
C LYS A 159 -7.38 -10.28 -14.16
N GLU A 160 -8.61 -10.44 -14.64
CA GLU A 160 -9.88 -10.43 -13.89
C GLU A 160 -10.66 -11.72 -14.17
N ASP A 161 -11.45 -12.16 -13.19
CA ASP A 161 -12.40 -13.26 -13.31
C ASP A 161 -13.70 -12.97 -12.55
N ASP A 162 -14.67 -13.86 -12.69
CA ASP A 162 -15.96 -13.79 -11.99
C ASP A 162 -15.88 -14.31 -10.54
N PHE A 163 -14.68 -14.56 -10.01
CA PHE A 163 -14.48 -15.14 -8.68
C PHE A 163 -13.77 -14.20 -7.71
N LEU A 164 -12.44 -14.14 -7.71
CA LEU A 164 -11.66 -13.30 -6.78
C LEU A 164 -10.74 -12.29 -7.46
N MET A 165 -10.26 -12.56 -8.67
CA MET A 165 -9.27 -11.73 -9.32
C MET A 165 -9.89 -10.46 -9.88
N LYS A 166 -9.24 -9.33 -9.61
CA LYS A 166 -9.59 -8.04 -10.21
C LYS A 166 -8.46 -7.52 -11.09
N ALA A 167 -8.84 -6.85 -12.17
CA ALA A 167 -7.89 -6.22 -13.09
C ALA A 167 -7.20 -5.01 -12.45
N ASP A 168 -7.89 -4.27 -11.60
CA ASP A 168 -7.29 -3.19 -10.81
C ASP A 168 -6.34 -3.77 -9.75
N LEU A 169 -5.04 -3.60 -9.96
CA LEU A 169 -4.00 -4.14 -9.09
C LEU A 169 -3.77 -3.29 -7.84
N SER A 170 -4.45 -2.14 -7.74
CA SER A 170 -4.34 -1.21 -6.63
C SER A 170 -5.23 -1.61 -5.45
N PRO A 171 -4.65 -1.97 -4.28
CA PRO A 171 -5.40 -2.54 -3.16
C PRO A 171 -6.33 -1.52 -2.47
N ASN A 172 -6.05 -0.23 -2.61
CA ASN A 172 -6.77 0.84 -1.92
C ASN A 172 -7.25 1.97 -2.84
N ARG A 173 -7.47 1.70 -4.14
CA ARG A 173 -7.96 2.72 -5.08
C ARG A 173 -9.30 3.31 -4.63
N LYS A 174 -10.18 2.47 -4.07
CA LYS A 174 -11.46 2.92 -3.51
C LYS A 174 -11.25 3.89 -2.34
N GLY A 175 -10.15 3.77 -1.62
CA GLY A 175 -9.76 4.71 -0.56
C GLY A 175 -9.55 6.13 -1.05
N LEU A 176 -8.93 6.31 -2.22
CA LEU A 176 -8.77 7.63 -2.84
C LEU A 176 -10.13 8.29 -3.13
N GLU A 177 -11.09 7.51 -3.64
CA GLU A 177 -12.47 7.97 -3.88
C GLU A 177 -13.17 8.34 -2.57
N LEU A 178 -13.11 7.47 -1.56
CA LEU A 178 -13.73 7.68 -0.26
C LEU A 178 -13.19 8.93 0.46
N LEU A 179 -11.90 9.25 0.27
CA LEU A 179 -11.24 10.42 0.86
C LEU A 179 -11.31 11.66 -0.04
N GLY A 180 -11.99 11.59 -1.19
CA GLY A 180 -12.14 12.72 -2.11
C GLY A 180 -10.83 13.18 -2.76
N ILE A 181 -9.82 12.31 -2.86
CA ILE A 181 -8.53 12.62 -3.48
C ILE A 181 -8.67 12.50 -5.00
N SER A 182 -8.27 13.55 -5.73
CA SER A 182 -8.39 13.61 -7.18
C SER A 182 -7.57 12.51 -7.87
N GLN A 183 -8.23 11.73 -8.73
CA GLN A 183 -7.60 10.69 -9.55
C GLN A 183 -7.43 11.15 -11.02
N GLN A 184 -7.43 12.46 -11.26
CA GLN A 184 -7.34 13.04 -12.61
C GLN A 184 -5.89 13.18 -13.06
N GLU A 185 -5.39 12.19 -13.80
CA GLU A 185 -4.02 12.16 -14.32
C GLU A 185 -3.71 13.37 -15.23
N GLU A 186 -4.66 13.79 -16.06
CA GLU A 186 -4.48 14.96 -16.95
C GLU A 186 -4.24 16.24 -16.16
N ALA A 187 -4.99 16.45 -15.07
CA ALA A 187 -4.81 17.60 -14.19
C ALA A 187 -3.45 17.58 -13.49
N PHE A 188 -3.01 16.39 -13.03
CA PHE A 188 -1.67 16.21 -12.48
C PHE A 188 -0.58 16.58 -13.49
N ARG A 189 -0.66 16.04 -14.71
CA ARG A 189 0.32 16.32 -15.79
C ARG A 189 0.38 17.79 -16.15
N LYS A 190 -0.75 18.48 -16.15
CA LYS A 190 -0.82 19.92 -16.43
C LYS A 190 -0.17 20.76 -15.33
N ALA A 191 -0.32 20.37 -14.07
CA ALA A 191 0.24 21.09 -12.93
C ALA A 191 1.74 20.79 -12.73
N LEU A 192 2.21 19.60 -13.11
CA LEU A 192 3.56 19.12 -12.83
C LEU A 192 4.69 20.10 -13.24
N PRO A 193 4.67 20.78 -14.41
CA PRO A 193 5.72 21.73 -14.79
C PRO A 193 5.79 22.99 -13.91
N GLU A 194 4.73 23.31 -13.16
CA GLU A 194 4.65 24.48 -12.29
C GLU A 194 5.15 24.20 -10.86
N LEU A 195 5.39 22.92 -10.54
CA LEU A 195 5.87 22.49 -9.24
C LEU A 195 7.39 22.64 -9.14
N LYS A 196 7.86 23.11 -7.99
CA LYS A 196 9.29 23.08 -7.61
C LYS A 196 9.65 21.79 -6.89
N THR A 197 8.71 21.29 -6.08
CA THR A 197 8.87 20.07 -5.28
C THR A 197 7.70 19.14 -5.52
N LEU A 198 7.98 17.86 -5.77
CA LEU A 198 6.98 16.81 -5.82
C LEU A 198 7.28 15.77 -4.73
N VAL A 199 6.32 15.55 -3.84
CA VAL A 199 6.40 14.47 -2.85
C VAL A 199 5.61 13.27 -3.36
N THR A 200 6.26 12.12 -3.54
CA THR A 200 5.58 10.87 -3.86
C THR A 200 5.45 10.00 -2.61
N VAL A 201 4.27 9.42 -2.39
CA VAL A 201 3.97 8.57 -1.23
C VAL A 201 3.48 7.21 -1.71
N GLN A 202 4.32 6.18 -1.56
CA GLN A 202 4.05 4.80 -2.02
C GLN A 202 3.61 4.71 -3.48
N VAL A 203 4.18 5.53 -4.35
CA VAL A 203 3.97 5.51 -5.80
C VAL A 203 5.26 5.87 -6.51
N ASP A 204 5.64 5.02 -7.46
CA ASP A 204 6.73 5.33 -8.37
C ASP A 204 6.18 5.99 -9.64
N LEU A 205 6.82 7.09 -10.06
CA LEU A 205 6.55 7.65 -11.38
C LEU A 205 7.11 6.73 -12.47
N PRO A 206 6.37 6.49 -13.56
CA PRO A 206 6.89 5.69 -14.65
C PRO A 206 8.09 6.40 -15.31
N ASP A 207 9.19 5.67 -15.46
CA ASP A 207 10.35 6.10 -16.24
C ASP A 207 10.21 5.57 -17.67
N SER A 208 10.72 6.33 -18.64
CA SER A 208 10.65 6.03 -20.07
C SER A 208 11.44 4.78 -20.52
N ARG A 209 12.10 4.07 -19.59
CA ARG A 209 12.81 2.81 -19.83
C ARG A 209 12.89 1.97 -18.56
N ALA A 210 11.88 1.14 -18.31
CA ALA A 210 12.00 0.03 -17.37
C ALA A 210 11.46 -1.24 -18.03
N GLY A 211 12.34 -1.90 -18.78
CA GLY A 211 12.10 -3.26 -19.23
C GLY A 211 11.92 -4.20 -18.04
N SER A 212 10.95 -5.11 -18.18
CA SER A 212 10.87 -6.39 -17.46
C SER A 212 11.20 -6.33 -15.96
N GLY A 213 10.22 -5.92 -15.14
CA GLY A 213 10.16 -6.43 -13.77
C GLY A 213 10.02 -7.95 -13.82
N SER A 214 10.93 -8.64 -13.14
CA SER A 214 10.91 -10.10 -12.98
C SER A 214 9.54 -10.59 -12.52
N GLU A 215 9.06 -11.67 -13.14
CA GLU A 215 7.92 -12.47 -12.68
C GLU A 215 8.12 -12.82 -11.20
N GLY A 216 7.53 -12.04 -10.29
CA GLY A 216 7.67 -12.22 -8.85
C GLY A 216 7.74 -10.93 -8.03
N SER A 217 8.15 -9.81 -8.62
CA SER A 217 8.37 -8.54 -7.90
C SER A 217 7.52 -7.43 -8.49
N ALA A 218 6.25 -7.35 -8.05
CA ALA A 218 5.22 -6.46 -8.59
C ALA A 218 4.95 -6.65 -10.11
N PRO A 219 3.78 -6.27 -10.63
CA PRO A 219 3.53 -6.31 -12.07
C PRO A 219 4.52 -5.37 -12.77
N PRO A 220 5.06 -5.73 -13.94
CA PRO A 220 5.91 -4.84 -14.71
C PRO A 220 5.18 -3.50 -14.96
N VAL A 221 5.91 -2.40 -14.77
CA VAL A 221 5.48 -1.07 -15.19
C VAL A 221 5.63 -1.06 -16.71
N ASP A 222 4.53 -1.25 -17.46
CA ASP A 222 4.59 -1.37 -18.93
C ASP A 222 4.26 -0.05 -19.65
N GLU A 223 4.82 0.06 -20.85
CA GLU A 223 4.95 1.14 -21.81
C GLU A 223 3.61 1.68 -22.34
N SER A 224 2.73 2.20 -21.47
CA SER A 224 1.67 3.08 -21.96
C SER A 224 2.32 4.34 -22.56
N PRO A 225 1.87 4.87 -23.71
CA PRO A 225 2.28 6.19 -24.20
C PRO A 225 2.06 7.31 -23.17
N SER A 226 1.14 7.11 -22.22
CA SER A 226 0.98 8.00 -21.06
C SER A 226 2.09 7.84 -20.03
N ALA A 227 2.64 6.65 -19.82
CA ALA A 227 3.67 6.36 -18.81
C ALA A 227 5.07 6.89 -19.17
N ALA A 228 5.35 7.20 -20.44
CA ALA A 228 6.68 7.64 -20.86
C ALA A 228 7.07 9.01 -20.26
N GLY A 229 7.98 8.99 -19.28
CA GLY A 229 8.85 10.12 -18.95
C GLY A 229 8.32 11.16 -17.96
N ILE A 230 7.34 10.86 -17.11
CA ILE A 230 6.87 11.86 -16.11
C ILE A 230 8.03 12.33 -15.23
N SER A 231 8.83 11.38 -14.72
CA SER A 231 10.01 11.70 -13.92
C SER A 231 11.10 12.39 -14.74
N ALA A 232 11.23 12.08 -16.03
CA ALA A 232 12.28 12.63 -16.90
C ALA A 232 12.00 14.08 -17.33
N HIS A 233 10.74 14.50 -17.34
CA HIS A 233 10.34 15.86 -17.74
C HIS A 233 10.13 16.80 -16.55
N PHE A 234 10.18 16.29 -15.32
CA PHE A 234 10.08 17.11 -14.12
C PHE A 234 11.44 17.72 -13.74
N GLY A 235 11.58 19.04 -13.88
CA GLY A 235 12.82 19.76 -13.56
C GLY A 235 12.99 20.15 -12.09
N GLY A 236 12.03 19.80 -11.23
CA GLY A 236 12.04 20.11 -9.80
C GLY A 236 12.67 19.01 -8.93
N HIS A 237 12.55 19.16 -7.61
CA HIS A 237 13.02 18.19 -6.64
C HIS A 237 11.96 17.12 -6.36
N ILE A 238 12.32 15.85 -6.53
CA ILE A 238 11.47 14.73 -6.14
C ILE A 238 11.89 14.25 -4.75
N ILE A 239 10.93 14.20 -3.85
CA ILE A 239 11.04 13.60 -2.52
C ILE A 239 10.21 12.32 -2.53
N VAL A 240 10.85 11.18 -2.29
CA VAL A 240 10.22 9.86 -2.37
C VAL A 240 10.02 9.29 -0.97
N LEU A 241 8.78 8.98 -0.62
CA LEU A 241 8.44 8.15 0.53
C LEU A 241 8.05 6.77 0.01
N ALA A 242 8.92 5.77 0.16
CA ALA A 242 8.76 4.46 -0.48
C ALA A 242 9.11 3.30 0.45
N THR A 243 8.50 2.14 0.20
CA THR A 243 8.78 0.90 0.93
C THR A 243 9.94 0.11 0.32
N HIS A 244 10.24 0.33 -0.96
CA HIS A 244 11.25 -0.39 -1.73
C HIS A 244 12.30 0.57 -2.29
N ASP A 245 13.50 0.04 -2.53
CA ASP A 245 14.60 0.75 -3.17
C ASP A 245 14.39 0.77 -4.69
N SER A 246 13.46 1.61 -5.13
CA SER A 246 13.12 1.77 -6.54
C SER A 246 14.15 2.64 -7.27
N GLN A 247 14.18 2.57 -8.60
CA GLN A 247 14.99 3.49 -9.41
C GLN A 247 14.63 4.96 -9.14
N GLN A 248 13.38 5.25 -8.77
CA GLN A 248 12.97 6.60 -8.39
C GLN A 248 13.59 7.00 -7.05
N ALA A 249 13.59 6.11 -6.05
CA ALA A 249 14.24 6.35 -4.76
C ALA A 249 15.75 6.59 -4.90
N GLU A 250 16.43 5.87 -5.81
CA GLU A 250 17.85 6.06 -6.11
C GLU A 250 18.15 7.46 -6.68
N LYS A 251 17.29 7.95 -7.60
CA LYS A 251 17.46 9.25 -8.28
C LYS A 251 16.86 10.43 -7.51
N ALA A 252 16.13 10.18 -6.43
CA ALA A 252 15.42 11.22 -5.68
C ALA A 252 16.39 12.20 -5.02
N ALA A 253 15.94 13.45 -4.85
CA ALA A 253 16.67 14.42 -4.03
C ALA A 253 16.73 13.94 -2.58
N ILE A 254 15.62 13.38 -2.09
CA ILE A 254 15.51 12.77 -0.77
C ILE A 254 14.63 11.51 -0.89
N ALA A 255 15.06 10.40 -0.30
CA ALA A 255 14.27 9.18 -0.17
C ALA A 255 14.13 8.82 1.32
N LEU A 256 12.92 8.54 1.76
CA LEU A 256 12.61 8.16 3.13
C LEU A 256 11.91 6.80 3.17
N PRO A 257 12.37 5.88 4.05
CA PRO A 257 11.84 4.52 4.13
C PRO A 257 10.44 4.48 4.75
N LEU A 258 9.54 3.71 4.14
CA LEU A 258 8.19 3.46 4.65
C LEU A 258 7.97 1.99 5.05
N ALA A 259 7.15 1.81 6.07
CA ALA A 259 6.69 0.50 6.53
C ALA A 259 5.70 -0.13 5.53
N MET A 260 5.84 -1.44 5.30
CA MET A 260 4.91 -2.24 4.50
C MET A 260 3.62 -2.54 5.29
N HIS A 261 2.57 -3.00 4.61
CA HIS A 261 1.28 -3.36 5.25
C HIS A 261 1.42 -4.43 6.34
N ALA A 262 2.44 -5.29 6.28
CA ALA A 262 2.74 -6.30 7.30
C ALA A 262 3.49 -5.74 8.52
N GLU A 263 3.90 -4.47 8.50
CA GLU A 263 4.75 -3.84 9.52
C GLU A 263 4.05 -2.69 10.24
N ARG A 264 2.76 -2.45 9.94
CA ARG A 264 2.02 -1.29 10.42
C ARG A 264 0.58 -1.63 10.75
N PHE A 265 0.00 -0.80 11.60
CA PHE A 265 -1.44 -0.67 11.65
C PHE A 265 -1.90 0.19 10.47
N GLY A 266 -3.02 -0.19 9.85
CA GLY A 266 -3.63 0.61 8.80
C GLY A 266 -4.84 -0.07 8.21
N THR A 267 -5.54 0.64 7.33
CA THR A 267 -6.75 0.15 6.70
C THR A 267 -6.77 0.33 5.19
N TYR A 268 -7.52 -0.55 4.53
CA TYR A 268 -7.61 -0.65 3.09
C TYR A 268 -9.07 -0.86 2.68
N ALA A 269 -9.55 -0.05 1.76
CA ALA A 269 -10.85 -0.16 1.14
C ALA A 269 -10.74 -0.95 -0.18
N GLN A 270 -11.34 -2.13 -0.20
CA GLN A 270 -11.48 -2.92 -1.44
C GLN A 270 -12.45 -2.25 -2.42
N PHE A 271 -12.52 -2.73 -3.67
CA PHE A 271 -13.26 -2.14 -4.79
C PHE A 271 -14.75 -1.79 -4.50
N GLU A 272 -15.46 -2.53 -3.64
CA GLU A 272 -16.85 -2.24 -3.26
C GLU A 272 -16.97 -1.28 -2.04
N GLY A 273 -15.85 -0.84 -1.46
CA GLY A 273 -15.83 0.08 -0.31
C GLY A 273 -15.76 -0.60 1.06
N ARG A 274 -15.52 -1.92 1.11
CA ARG A 274 -15.32 -2.62 2.40
C ARG A 274 -13.92 -2.33 2.95
N ILE A 275 -13.87 -1.63 4.07
CA ILE A 275 -12.65 -1.26 4.79
C ILE A 275 -12.25 -2.41 5.71
N GLN A 276 -11.01 -2.85 5.58
CA GLN A 276 -10.40 -3.92 6.35
C GLN A 276 -9.12 -3.43 7.02
N LYS A 277 -8.79 -3.96 8.20
CA LYS A 277 -7.56 -3.62 8.91
C LYS A 277 -6.42 -4.60 8.67
N VAL A 278 -5.22 -4.06 8.62
CA VAL A 278 -3.96 -4.79 8.78
C VAL A 278 -3.35 -4.41 10.13
N VAL A 279 -2.68 -5.38 10.74
CA VAL A 279 -1.94 -5.21 11.99
C VAL A 279 -0.51 -5.70 11.77
N PRO A 280 0.49 -5.14 12.48
CA PRO A 280 1.88 -5.51 12.28
C PRO A 280 2.10 -6.97 12.67
N ALA A 281 2.74 -7.72 11.77
CA ALA A 281 3.22 -9.07 12.02
C ALA A 281 4.62 -9.05 12.68
N PHE A 282 5.37 -7.98 12.45
CA PHE A 282 6.68 -7.67 13.03
C PHE A 282 6.97 -6.17 12.88
N GLU A 283 8.01 -5.69 13.56
CA GLU A 283 8.43 -4.28 13.52
C GLU A 283 8.98 -3.86 12.13
N PRO A 284 8.80 -2.61 11.70
CA PRO A 284 9.36 -2.07 10.45
C PRO A 284 10.88 -2.26 10.29
N ALA A 285 11.33 -2.45 9.05
CA ALA A 285 12.75 -2.64 8.74
C ALA A 285 13.55 -1.33 8.80
N GLY A 286 14.69 -1.34 9.50
CA GLY A 286 15.57 -0.17 9.62
C GLY A 286 14.85 1.04 10.24
N ASP A 287 14.97 2.19 9.58
CA ASP A 287 14.35 3.46 9.97
C ASP A 287 12.94 3.65 9.36
N ALA A 288 12.35 2.61 8.77
CA ALA A 288 11.05 2.70 8.13
C ALA A 288 9.92 3.06 9.12
N LEU A 289 9.01 3.94 8.70
CA LEU A 289 7.81 4.31 9.46
C LEU A 289 6.55 4.20 8.59
N PRO A 290 5.35 4.01 9.18
CA PRO A 290 4.10 4.28 8.47
C PRO A 290 4.10 5.70 7.90
N ALA A 291 3.54 5.89 6.70
CA ALA A 291 3.61 7.20 6.04
C ALA A 291 2.85 8.26 6.84
N SER A 292 1.70 7.91 7.41
CA SER A 292 0.93 8.73 8.34
C SER A 292 1.76 9.26 9.51
N GLN A 293 2.61 8.42 10.11
CA GLN A 293 3.50 8.83 11.20
C GLN A 293 4.60 9.78 10.69
N LEU A 294 5.26 9.44 9.58
CA LEU A 294 6.32 10.26 8.99
C LEU A 294 5.78 11.64 8.57
N LEU A 295 4.65 11.68 7.88
CA LEU A 295 3.99 12.91 7.44
C LEU A 295 3.50 13.74 8.64
N THR A 296 3.10 13.10 9.73
CA THR A 296 2.77 13.82 10.98
C THR A 296 4.00 14.46 11.62
N LEU A 297 5.14 13.78 11.65
CA LEU A 297 6.40 14.35 12.13
C LEU A 297 6.84 15.55 11.26
N LEU A 298 6.72 15.42 9.95
CA LEU A 298 6.97 16.49 8.99
C LEU A 298 6.02 17.66 9.19
N GLY A 299 4.73 17.39 9.31
CA GLY A 299 3.70 18.40 9.57
C GLY A 299 3.99 19.19 10.85
N ARG A 300 4.42 18.53 11.93
CA ARG A 300 4.82 19.22 13.18
C ARG A 300 5.97 20.20 12.96
N GLN A 301 6.97 19.87 12.14
CA GLN A 301 8.06 20.80 11.80
C GLN A 301 7.56 21.99 10.96
N LEU A 302 6.53 21.77 10.14
CA LEU A 302 5.89 22.77 9.28
C LEU A 302 4.73 23.53 9.97
N GLY A 303 4.51 23.30 11.27
CA GLY A 303 3.44 23.94 12.05
C GLY A 303 2.03 23.39 11.79
N ALA A 304 1.89 22.25 11.11
CA ALA A 304 0.62 21.58 10.89
C ALA A 304 0.15 20.83 12.13
N ASN A 305 -1.14 20.93 12.45
CA ASN A 305 -1.78 20.14 13.49
C ASN A 305 -2.40 18.87 12.90
N LEU A 306 -1.61 17.80 12.84
CA LEU A 306 -2.00 16.50 12.31
C LEU A 306 -2.18 15.47 13.44
N PRO A 307 -3.17 14.57 13.37
CA PRO A 307 -3.40 13.56 14.40
C PRO A 307 -2.21 12.60 14.53
N GLY A 308 -1.84 12.30 15.79
CA GLY A 308 -0.55 11.70 16.13
C GLY A 308 -0.48 10.17 16.13
N ASP A 309 -1.63 9.50 16.17
CA ASP A 309 -1.73 8.04 16.27
C ASP A 309 -2.95 7.53 15.50
N ILE A 310 -3.05 6.21 15.36
CA ILE A 310 -4.10 5.59 14.54
C ILE A 310 -5.52 5.85 15.04
N GLU A 311 -5.72 5.95 16.36
CA GLU A 311 -7.05 6.19 16.91
C GLU A 311 -7.47 7.66 16.75
N ALA A 312 -6.53 8.59 16.89
CA ALA A 312 -6.76 9.99 16.56
C ALA A 312 -7.07 10.18 15.07
N ILE A 313 -6.35 9.48 14.18
CA ILE A 313 -6.63 9.49 12.74
C ILE A 313 -8.04 8.95 12.48
N TRP A 314 -8.41 7.81 13.06
CA TRP A 314 -9.74 7.21 12.89
C TRP A 314 -10.86 8.06 13.46
N ALA A 315 -10.64 8.78 14.57
CA ALA A 315 -11.62 9.69 15.11
C ALA A 315 -11.97 10.81 14.12
N GLU A 316 -10.98 11.34 13.39
CA GLU A 316 -11.19 12.35 12.36
C GLU A 316 -11.71 11.76 11.04
N MET A 317 -10.97 10.82 10.48
CA MET A 317 -11.27 10.16 9.20
C MET A 317 -12.61 9.42 9.22
N GLY A 318 -12.93 8.74 10.32
CA GLY A 318 -14.19 8.01 10.47
C GLY A 318 -15.42 8.91 10.32
N ARG A 319 -15.34 10.20 10.69
CA ARG A 319 -16.45 11.14 10.47
C ARG A 319 -16.69 11.41 8.98
N GLU A 320 -15.63 11.54 8.20
CA GLU A 320 -15.72 11.77 6.75
C GLU A 320 -16.23 10.53 6.00
N LEU A 321 -15.89 9.34 6.52
CA LEU A 321 -16.26 8.05 5.94
C LEU A 321 -17.67 7.54 6.35
N GLY A 322 -18.44 8.33 7.10
CA GLY A 322 -19.74 7.88 7.63
C GLY A 322 -19.63 6.76 8.69
N LEU A 323 -18.47 6.67 9.34
CA LEU A 323 -18.08 5.69 10.38
C LEU A 323 -17.85 6.38 11.73
N ALA A 324 -18.55 7.48 12.00
CA ALA A 324 -18.37 8.26 13.22
C ALA A 324 -18.58 7.38 14.48
N GLY A 325 -17.63 7.45 15.42
CA GLY A 325 -17.63 6.65 16.65
C GLY A 325 -16.98 5.27 16.53
N MET A 326 -16.59 4.84 15.32
CA MET A 326 -15.79 3.63 15.14
C MET A 326 -14.31 3.91 15.41
N SER A 327 -13.70 3.11 16.28
CA SER A 327 -12.25 3.06 16.49
C SER A 327 -11.57 2.10 15.53
N PHE A 328 -10.28 2.25 15.31
CA PHE A 328 -9.50 1.31 14.50
C PHE A 328 -9.61 -0.12 15.07
N HIS A 329 -9.46 -0.26 16.40
CA HIS A 329 -9.60 -1.55 17.05
C HIS A 329 -11.02 -2.12 16.97
N GLY A 330 -12.04 -1.26 16.85
CA GLY A 330 -13.45 -1.63 16.71
C GLY A 330 -13.85 -2.17 15.33
N ILE A 331 -12.98 -2.07 14.32
CA ILE A 331 -13.26 -2.62 12.99
C ILE A 331 -13.36 -4.16 13.08
N PRO A 332 -14.47 -4.78 12.63
CA PRO A 332 -14.65 -6.22 12.70
C PRO A 332 -13.68 -6.97 11.78
N ALA A 333 -13.46 -8.26 12.04
CA ALA A 333 -12.52 -9.09 11.29
C ALA A 333 -12.92 -9.25 9.81
N GLU A 334 -14.21 -9.10 9.51
CA GLU A 334 -14.80 -9.13 8.17
C GLU A 334 -14.68 -7.79 7.44
N GLY A 335 -14.31 -6.72 8.14
CA GLY A 335 -14.33 -5.35 7.65
C GLY A 335 -15.72 -4.70 7.66
N VAL A 336 -15.74 -3.38 7.44
CA VAL A 336 -16.95 -2.55 7.46
C VAL A 336 -17.19 -1.91 6.10
N LEU A 337 -18.44 -1.82 5.64
CA LEU A 337 -18.74 -1.19 4.37
C LEU A 337 -18.89 0.33 4.54
N ALA A 338 -18.03 1.10 3.90
CA ALA A 338 -18.16 2.55 3.77
C ALA A 338 -18.69 2.91 2.38
N ARG A 339 -19.60 3.88 2.32
CA ARG A 339 -20.16 4.41 1.07
C ARG A 339 -20.08 5.92 1.11
N SER A 340 -19.73 6.52 -0.03
CA SER A 340 -19.74 7.98 -0.16
C SER A 340 -21.16 8.51 0.04
N GLY A 341 -21.35 9.39 1.02
CA GLY A 341 -22.63 10.07 1.27
C GLY A 341 -23.73 9.23 1.93
N GLU A 342 -23.47 7.98 2.37
CA GLU A 342 -24.42 7.14 3.12
C GLU A 342 -23.82 6.69 4.47
N ALA A 343 -24.67 6.40 5.45
CA ALA A 343 -24.24 5.79 6.71
C ALA A 343 -23.66 4.39 6.47
N ALA A 344 -22.54 4.07 7.09
CA ALA A 344 -21.87 2.79 6.90
C ALA A 344 -22.70 1.59 7.38
N VAL A 345 -22.56 0.45 6.70
CA VAL A 345 -23.26 -0.79 7.04
C VAL A 345 -22.30 -1.71 7.81
N VAL A 346 -22.58 -1.93 9.09
CA VAL A 346 -21.82 -2.82 9.97
C VAL A 346 -22.44 -4.23 9.94
N PRO A 347 -21.67 -5.28 9.57
CA PRO A 347 -22.16 -6.65 9.66
C PRO A 347 -22.46 -7.03 11.12
N GLY A 348 -23.65 -7.57 11.38
CA GLY A 348 -24.02 -8.10 12.71
C GLY A 348 -24.78 -7.15 13.64
N ALA A 349 -25.13 -5.94 13.20
CA ALA A 349 -26.17 -5.14 13.87
C ALA A 349 -27.54 -5.77 13.58
N ALA A 350 -27.91 -6.77 14.39
CA ALA A 350 -29.28 -7.28 14.43
C ALA A 350 -30.24 -6.13 14.77
N ARG A 351 -31.39 -6.12 14.08
CA ARG A 351 -32.56 -5.30 14.44
C ARG A 351 -33.04 -5.57 15.85
#